data_AF-A0AAN9WCL9-F1
#
_entry.id   AF-A0AAN9WCL9-F1
#
_cell.length_a   1.000
_cell.length_b   1.000
_cell.length_c   1.000
_cell.angle_alpha   90.00
_cell.angle_beta   90.00
_cell.angle_gamma   90.00
#
_symmetry.space_group_name_H-M   'P 1'
#
loop_
_entity.id
_entity.type
_entity.pdbx_description
1 polymer ?
#
loop_
_entity_poly.entity_id
_entity_poly.type
_entity_poly.pdbx_seq_one_letter_code
_entity_poly.pdbx_strand_id
1 'polypeptide(L)'
;MVSLKVQKSAACAWFAMVLLTVAASATHARHHFHRQKKLVEHNARQVMRLKERGPQPRVVGVAPALQLKSSEMVEPWLTVLHRCDEVACCAFSQMPGQRCLPKQERVTLYFRAIDIASKTWRIIQHEFFNHTECACRAVEHGP
;
A
#
# COMPACT_ATOMS: atom_id res chain seq x y z
N MET A 1 32.36 22.90 -64.87
CA MET A 1 32.92 22.58 -63.52
C MET A 1 31.99 22.90 -62.33
N VAL A 2 30.77 23.42 -62.52
CA VAL A 2 29.85 23.80 -61.41
C VAL A 2 29.05 22.60 -60.85
N SER A 3 28.79 21.58 -61.67
CA SER A 3 27.87 20.47 -61.34
C SER A 3 28.39 19.53 -60.23
N LEU A 4 29.70 19.29 -60.14
CA LEU A 4 30.27 18.35 -59.16
C LEU A 4 30.27 18.87 -57.70
N LYS A 5 30.33 20.19 -57.48
CA LYS A 5 30.32 20.80 -56.13
C LYS A 5 28.91 20.78 -55.53
N VAL A 6 27.88 21.04 -56.34
CA VAL A 6 26.47 21.02 -55.93
C VAL A 6 26.05 19.59 -55.53
N GLN A 7 26.49 18.59 -56.28
CA GLN A 7 26.14 17.19 -56.03
C GLN A 7 26.78 16.62 -54.75
N LYS A 8 28.02 17.03 -54.42
CA LYS A 8 28.68 16.68 -53.14
C LYS A 8 28.01 17.35 -51.93
N SER A 9 27.54 18.59 -52.10
CA SER A 9 26.83 19.33 -51.05
C SER A 9 25.47 18.71 -50.72
N ALA A 10 24.71 18.31 -51.74
CA ALA A 10 23.41 17.64 -51.56
C ALA A 10 23.56 16.29 -50.86
N ALA A 11 24.57 15.49 -51.24
CA ALA A 11 24.86 14.22 -50.59
C ALA A 11 25.21 14.41 -49.11
N CYS A 12 26.08 15.38 -48.77
CA CYS A 12 26.43 15.67 -47.37
C CYS A 12 25.22 16.11 -46.55
N ALA A 13 24.34 16.94 -47.10
CA ALA A 13 23.12 17.37 -46.43
C ALA A 13 22.16 16.20 -46.16
N TRP A 14 22.02 15.27 -47.12
CA TRP A 14 21.20 14.08 -46.95
C TRP A 14 21.77 13.13 -45.88
N PHE A 15 23.08 12.87 -45.90
CA PHE A 15 23.73 12.07 -44.85
C PHE A 15 23.59 12.72 -43.47
N ALA A 16 23.75 14.04 -43.36
CA ALA A 16 23.57 14.75 -42.10
C ALA A 16 22.12 14.64 -41.58
N MET A 17 21.12 14.79 -42.45
CA MET A 17 19.70 14.60 -42.10
C MET A 17 19.42 13.17 -41.63
N VAL A 18 19.95 12.15 -42.31
CA VAL A 18 19.79 10.75 -41.91
C VAL A 18 20.47 10.48 -40.56
N LEU A 19 21.66 11.02 -40.32
CA LEU A 19 22.34 10.88 -39.03
C LEU A 19 21.55 11.54 -37.89
N LEU A 20 20.97 12.73 -38.13
CA LEU A 20 20.15 13.44 -37.15
C LEU A 20 18.85 12.68 -36.82
N THR A 21 18.17 12.11 -37.81
CA THR A 21 16.94 11.33 -37.57
C THR A 21 17.22 10.02 -36.84
N VAL A 22 18.32 9.33 -37.17
CA VAL A 22 18.76 8.12 -36.47
C VAL A 22 19.12 8.45 -35.02
N ALA A 23 19.88 9.54 -34.79
CA ALA A 23 20.23 9.99 -33.45
C ALA A 23 19.00 10.36 -32.61
N ALA A 24 18.04 11.10 -33.19
CA ALA A 24 16.79 11.46 -32.52
C ALA A 24 15.91 10.24 -32.19
N SER A 25 15.86 9.25 -33.08
CA SER A 25 15.14 7.99 -32.83
C SER A 25 15.79 7.19 -31.69
N ALA A 26 17.12 7.13 -31.66
CA ALA A 26 17.86 6.45 -30.60
C ALA A 26 17.71 7.13 -29.24
N THR A 27 17.71 8.48 -29.17
CA THR A 27 17.46 9.20 -27.92
C THR A 27 16.02 9.02 -27.45
N HIS A 28 15.04 9.08 -28.35
CA HIS A 28 13.64 8.81 -28.03
C HIS A 28 13.46 7.39 -27.46
N ALA A 29 14.04 6.38 -28.11
CA ALA A 29 14.00 4.99 -27.65
C ALA A 29 14.64 4.82 -26.27
N ARG A 30 15.80 5.45 -26.02
CA ARG A 30 16.45 5.44 -24.69
C ARG A 30 15.59 6.11 -23.63
N HIS A 31 15.00 7.27 -23.92
CA HIS A 31 14.11 7.95 -22.98
C HIS A 31 12.87 7.11 -22.65
N HIS A 32 12.27 6.48 -23.65
CA HIS A 32 11.13 5.58 -23.46
C HIS A 32 11.51 4.37 -22.59
N PHE A 33 12.64 3.72 -22.89
CA PHE A 33 13.16 2.60 -22.10
C PHE A 33 13.42 2.99 -20.65
N HIS A 34 14.07 4.15 -20.40
CA HIS A 34 14.31 4.64 -19.05
C HIS A 34 13.01 4.94 -18.28
N ARG A 35 11.99 5.50 -18.94
CA ARG A 35 10.68 5.74 -18.32
C ARG A 35 10.01 4.42 -17.94
N GLN A 36 9.99 3.44 -18.84
CA GLN A 36 9.44 2.12 -18.56
C GLN A 36 10.17 1.42 -17.41
N LYS A 37 11.51 1.43 -17.41
CA LYS A 37 12.31 0.88 -16.32
C LYS A 37 11.96 1.52 -14.98
N LYS A 38 11.89 2.85 -14.90
CA LYS A 38 11.51 3.57 -13.68
C LYS A 38 10.09 3.21 -13.21
N LEU A 39 9.15 3.03 -14.13
CA LEU A 39 7.79 2.62 -13.81
C LEU A 39 7.76 1.21 -13.21
N VAL A 40 8.42 0.25 -13.86
CA VAL A 40 8.50 -1.13 -13.36
C VAL A 40 9.17 -1.18 -11.99
N GLU A 41 10.29 -0.48 -11.80
CA GLU A 41 10.97 -0.38 -10.50
C GLU A 41 10.12 0.30 -9.43
N HIS A 42 9.38 1.35 -9.78
CA HIS A 42 8.46 2.00 -8.86
C HIS A 42 7.34 1.04 -8.43
N ASN A 43 6.65 0.42 -9.39
CA ASN A 43 5.56 -0.50 -9.13
C ASN A 43 6.03 -1.70 -8.31
N ALA A 44 7.17 -2.32 -8.67
CA ALA A 44 7.76 -3.42 -7.92
C ALA A 44 8.06 -3.03 -6.47
N ARG A 45 8.57 -1.82 -6.23
CA ARG A 45 8.83 -1.34 -4.86
C ARG A 45 7.55 -1.14 -4.04
N GLN A 46 6.49 -0.59 -4.64
CA GLN A 46 5.20 -0.44 -3.94
C GLN A 46 4.63 -1.81 -3.59
N VAL A 47 4.66 -2.73 -4.54
CA VAL A 47 4.21 -4.11 -4.42
C VAL A 47 4.95 -4.85 -3.30
N MET A 48 6.28 -4.82 -3.28
CA MET A 48 7.08 -5.51 -2.28
C MET A 48 6.84 -4.92 -0.87
N ARG A 49 6.70 -3.59 -0.77
CA ARG A 49 6.36 -2.93 0.50
C ARG A 49 5.01 -3.35 1.05
N LEU A 50 4.05 -3.69 0.20
CA LEU A 50 2.72 -4.15 0.61
C LEU A 50 2.73 -5.66 0.93
N LYS A 51 3.50 -6.46 0.19
CA LYS A 51 3.62 -7.92 0.37
C LYS A 51 4.29 -8.30 1.69
N GLU A 52 5.28 -7.52 2.13
CA GLU A 52 6.05 -7.79 3.36
C GLU A 52 5.37 -7.32 4.64
N ARG A 53 4.23 -6.62 4.53
CA ARG A 53 3.55 -6.06 5.69
C ARG A 53 2.57 -7.09 6.22
N GLY A 54 3.07 -7.90 7.16
CA GLY A 54 2.24 -8.54 8.18
C GLY A 54 1.38 -7.50 8.93
N PRO A 55 0.69 -7.90 10.00
CA PRO A 55 -0.23 -7.02 10.72
C PRO A 55 0.34 -5.61 10.97
N GLN A 56 -0.40 -4.59 10.56
CA GLN A 56 0.02 -3.19 10.68
C GLN A 56 -0.66 -2.55 11.88
N PRO A 57 0.01 -1.65 12.62
CA PRO A 57 -0.63 -0.92 13.70
C PRO A 57 -1.79 -0.07 13.17
N ARG A 58 -2.93 -0.16 13.84
CA ARG A 58 -4.14 0.62 13.56
C ARG A 58 -4.66 1.19 14.87
N VAL A 59 -5.07 2.45 14.81
CA VAL A 59 -5.76 3.11 15.90
C VAL A 59 -7.22 2.62 15.92
N VAL A 60 -7.67 2.14 17.08
CA VAL A 60 -9.01 1.59 17.27
C VAL A 60 -9.68 2.32 18.42
N GLY A 61 -10.92 2.77 18.21
CA GLY A 61 -11.76 3.32 19.27
C GLY A 61 -12.20 2.25 20.23
N VAL A 62 -12.05 2.49 21.53
CA VAL A 62 -12.37 1.48 22.56
C VAL A 62 -13.79 1.62 23.06
N ALA A 63 -14.38 2.82 23.02
CA ALA A 63 -15.73 3.06 23.53
C ALA A 63 -16.81 2.13 22.94
N PRO A 64 -16.82 1.76 21.64
CA PRO A 64 -17.81 0.81 21.11
C PRO A 64 -17.64 -0.62 21.65
N ALA A 65 -16.43 -1.00 22.06
CA ALA A 65 -16.11 -2.34 22.58
C ALA A 65 -16.39 -2.44 24.10
N LEU A 66 -16.27 -1.31 24.80
CA LEU A 66 -16.50 -1.23 26.22
C LEU A 66 -17.98 -0.93 26.47
N GLN A 67 -18.65 -1.76 27.26
CA GLN A 67 -20.05 -1.56 27.66
C GLN A 67 -20.16 -0.40 28.69
N LEU A 68 -19.90 0.82 28.22
CA LEU A 68 -19.94 2.03 29.03
C LEU A 68 -21.40 2.46 29.28
N LYS A 69 -21.65 3.01 30.47
CA LYS A 69 -22.90 3.71 30.75
C LYS A 69 -22.93 5.05 30.00
N SER A 70 -24.12 5.62 29.81
CA SER A 70 -24.27 6.94 29.18
C SER A 70 -23.58 8.08 29.93
N SER A 71 -23.37 7.94 31.25
CA SER A 71 -22.64 8.89 32.11
C SER A 71 -21.13 8.67 32.14
N GLU A 72 -20.63 7.60 31.51
CA GLU A 72 -19.23 7.20 31.60
C GLU A 72 -18.42 7.68 30.40
N MET A 73 -17.23 8.22 30.67
CA MET A 73 -16.16 8.47 29.70
C MET A 73 -15.02 7.48 29.94
N VAL A 74 -14.23 7.20 28.90
CA VAL A 74 -13.11 6.26 28.99
C VAL A 74 -11.78 6.91 28.62
N GLU A 75 -10.75 6.57 29.38
CA GLU A 75 -9.37 6.99 29.16
C GLU A 75 -8.41 5.77 29.17
N PRO A 76 -7.56 5.59 28.14
CA PRO A 76 -7.59 6.32 26.87
C PRO A 76 -8.81 5.94 26.01
N TRP A 77 -9.27 6.87 25.16
CA TRP A 77 -10.40 6.67 24.23
C TRP A 77 -10.03 5.84 22.98
N LEU A 78 -8.73 5.64 22.77
CA LEU A 78 -8.14 4.89 21.65
C LEU A 78 -7.11 3.89 22.17
N THR A 79 -6.90 2.85 21.40
CA THR A 79 -5.77 1.93 21.55
C THR A 79 -5.14 1.63 20.19
N VAL A 80 -3.96 1.00 20.19
CA VAL A 80 -3.30 0.52 18.99
C VAL A 80 -3.35 -1.00 18.96
N LEU A 81 -3.91 -1.54 17.88
CA LEU A 81 -3.93 -2.98 17.61
C LEU A 81 -3.34 -3.24 16.23
N HIS A 82 -2.64 -4.35 16.08
CA HIS A 82 -2.18 -4.79 14.78
C HIS A 82 -3.32 -5.45 14.01
N ARG A 83 -3.51 -5.03 12.76
CA ARG A 83 -4.56 -5.54 11.87
C ARG A 83 -4.00 -5.87 10.50
N CYS A 84 -4.57 -6.90 9.89
CA CYS A 84 -4.29 -7.23 8.50
C CYS A 84 -4.97 -6.21 7.60
N ASP A 85 -4.32 -5.91 6.49
CA ASP A 85 -4.87 -5.05 5.45
C ASP A 85 -5.44 -5.93 4.34
N GLU A 86 -6.76 -5.92 4.18
CA GLU A 86 -7.45 -6.80 3.22
C GLU A 86 -7.01 -6.55 1.78
N VAL A 87 -6.76 -5.28 1.43
CA VAL A 87 -6.40 -4.87 0.07
C VAL A 87 -4.94 -5.24 -0.22
N ALA A 88 -4.03 -4.97 0.70
CA ALA A 88 -2.61 -5.24 0.50
C ALA A 88 -2.28 -6.74 0.51
N CYS A 89 -2.92 -7.50 1.40
CA CYS A 89 -2.62 -8.91 1.65
C CYS A 89 -2.93 -9.83 0.46
N CYS A 90 -3.98 -9.52 -0.31
CA CYS A 90 -4.39 -10.28 -1.48
C CYS A 90 -4.13 -9.57 -2.81
N ALA A 91 -3.33 -8.48 -2.83
CA ALA A 91 -3.10 -7.66 -4.02
C ALA A 91 -2.54 -8.42 -5.24
N PHE A 92 -1.90 -9.57 -5.02
CA PHE A 92 -1.34 -10.43 -6.07
C PHE A 92 -2.16 -11.69 -6.33
N SER A 93 -3.26 -11.89 -5.59
CA SER A 93 -4.17 -12.98 -5.90
C SER A 93 -4.94 -12.64 -7.16
N GLN A 94 -4.77 -13.48 -8.18
CA GLN A 94 -5.60 -13.47 -9.39
C GLN A 94 -6.84 -14.35 -9.23
N MET A 95 -7.00 -15.02 -8.08
CA MET A 95 -8.10 -15.94 -7.83
C MET A 95 -9.29 -15.20 -7.21
N PRO A 96 -10.47 -15.22 -7.84
CA PRO A 96 -11.69 -14.70 -7.22
C PRO A 96 -12.01 -15.48 -5.95
N GLY A 97 -12.56 -14.79 -4.94
CA GLY A 97 -12.96 -15.40 -3.67
C GLY A 97 -11.84 -15.58 -2.64
N GLN A 98 -10.65 -15.00 -2.85
CA GLN A 98 -9.64 -14.93 -1.80
C GLN A 98 -9.88 -13.73 -0.86
N ARG A 99 -9.65 -13.95 0.44
CA ARG A 99 -9.62 -12.88 1.45
C ARG A 99 -8.39 -13.01 2.32
N CYS A 100 -8.01 -11.89 2.92
CA CYS A 100 -6.96 -11.90 3.91
C CYS A 100 -7.49 -12.43 5.24
N LEU A 101 -6.97 -13.57 5.68
CA LEU A 101 -7.33 -14.17 6.96
C LEU A 101 -6.23 -13.92 7.98
N PRO A 102 -6.56 -13.33 9.15
CA PRO A 102 -5.59 -13.13 10.21
C PRO A 102 -5.44 -14.37 11.09
N LYS A 103 -4.21 -14.64 11.53
CA LYS A 103 -3.97 -15.30 12.81
C LYS A 103 -4.03 -14.22 13.89
N GLN A 104 -4.69 -14.52 14.99
CA GLN A 104 -4.94 -13.55 16.05
C GLN A 104 -4.63 -14.12 17.42
N GLU A 105 -4.20 -13.25 18.31
CA GLU A 105 -4.03 -13.51 19.73
C GLU A 105 -4.97 -12.60 20.54
N ARG A 106 -5.35 -13.06 21.73
CA ARG A 106 -6.10 -12.22 22.67
C ARG A 106 -5.12 -11.37 23.46
N VAL A 107 -5.38 -10.07 23.51
CA VAL A 107 -4.65 -9.14 24.36
C VAL A 107 -5.62 -8.49 25.33
N THR A 108 -5.29 -8.56 26.61
CA THR A 108 -6.07 -7.92 27.66
C THR A 108 -5.58 -6.50 27.87
N LEU A 109 -6.45 -5.53 27.68
CA LEU A 109 -6.16 -4.12 27.89
C LEU A 109 -7.01 -3.57 29.04
N TYR A 110 -6.47 -2.55 29.71
CA TYR A 110 -7.06 -1.90 30.86
C TYR A 110 -7.35 -0.44 30.55
N PHE A 111 -8.54 0.01 30.95
CA PHE A 111 -9.01 1.37 30.72
C PHE A 111 -9.58 1.93 32.01
N ARG A 112 -9.49 3.25 32.14
CA ARG A 112 -10.16 3.98 33.21
C ARG A 112 -11.51 4.46 32.70
N ALA A 113 -12.60 3.99 33.31
CA ALA A 113 -13.91 4.59 33.10
C ALA A 113 -14.21 5.58 34.22
N ILE A 114 -14.61 6.78 33.84
CA ILE A 114 -14.91 7.90 34.72
C ILE A 114 -16.39 8.19 34.59
N ASP A 115 -17.14 8.05 35.68
CA ASP A 115 -18.55 8.41 35.72
C ASP A 115 -18.67 9.90 36.07
N ILE A 116 -19.16 10.70 35.12
CA ILE A 116 -19.20 12.16 35.23
C ILE A 116 -20.20 12.62 36.30
N ALA A 117 -21.32 11.88 36.45
CA ALA A 117 -22.40 12.24 37.37
C ALA A 117 -21.97 12.06 38.84
N SER A 118 -21.33 10.95 39.14
CA SER A 118 -20.88 10.57 40.49
C SER A 118 -19.45 11.03 40.81
N LYS A 119 -18.68 11.49 39.81
CA LYS A 119 -17.24 11.81 39.92
C LYS A 119 -16.40 10.65 40.43
N THR A 120 -16.85 9.41 40.19
CA THR A 120 -16.12 8.19 40.54
C THR A 120 -15.43 7.60 39.33
N TRP A 121 -14.52 6.65 39.56
CA TRP A 121 -13.85 5.95 38.47
C TRP A 121 -13.67 4.47 38.79
N ARG A 122 -13.55 3.65 37.75
CA ARG A 122 -13.28 2.21 37.83
C ARG A 122 -12.32 1.77 36.72
N ILE A 123 -11.67 0.63 36.94
CA ILE A 123 -10.86 -0.03 35.91
C ILE A 123 -11.77 -0.97 35.12
N ILE A 124 -11.72 -0.88 33.80
CA ILE A 124 -12.35 -1.82 32.88
C ILE A 124 -11.26 -2.65 32.24
N GLN A 125 -11.39 -3.97 32.33
CA GLN A 125 -10.60 -4.92 31.59
C GLN A 125 -11.39 -5.37 30.37
N HIS A 126 -10.77 -5.40 29.19
CA HIS A 126 -11.39 -5.92 27.98
C HIS A 126 -10.38 -6.68 27.12
N GLU A 127 -10.84 -7.77 26.51
CA GLU A 127 -10.04 -8.56 25.58
C GLU A 127 -10.22 -8.03 24.16
N PHE A 128 -9.11 -7.73 23.50
CA PHE A 128 -9.07 -7.42 22.08
C PHE A 128 -8.36 -8.53 21.32
N PHE A 129 -8.63 -8.61 20.02
CA PHE A 129 -7.87 -9.47 19.11
C PHE A 129 -6.79 -8.67 18.41
N ASN A 130 -5.53 -9.03 18.65
CA ASN A 130 -4.38 -8.50 17.94
C ASN A 130 -4.00 -9.47 16.83
N HIS A 131 -3.87 -9.01 15.59
CA HIS A 131 -3.45 -9.89 14.51
C HIS A 131 -1.93 -10.09 14.59
N THR A 132 -1.47 -11.33 14.48
CA THR A 132 -0.04 -11.69 14.57
C THR A 132 0.55 -12.11 13.22
N GLU A 133 -0.28 -12.69 12.35
CA GLU A 133 0.10 -13.07 10.99
C GLU A 133 -1.09 -12.86 10.04
N CYS A 134 -0.81 -12.66 8.75
CA CYS A 134 -1.82 -12.47 7.70
C CYS A 134 -1.55 -13.44 6.55
N ALA A 135 -2.60 -14.10 6.05
CA ALA A 135 -2.48 -14.97 4.88
C ALA A 135 -3.65 -14.77 3.92
N CYS A 136 -3.36 -14.62 2.64
CA CYS A 136 -4.39 -14.64 1.61
C CYS A 136 -4.83 -16.09 1.36
N ARG A 137 -6.11 -16.40 1.60
CA ARG A 137 -6.66 -17.75 1.44
C ARG A 137 -8.00 -17.70 0.72
N ALA A 138 -8.35 -18.78 0.02
CA ALA A 138 -9.69 -18.96 -0.52
C ALA A 138 -10.70 -19.00 0.62
N VAL A 139 -11.80 -18.25 0.50
CA VAL A 139 -12.93 -18.36 1.40
C VAL A 139 -13.94 -19.27 0.72
N GLU A 140 -14.07 -20.48 1.22
CA GLU A 140 -15.16 -21.35 0.78
C GLU A 140 -16.48 -20.62 1.05
N HIS A 141 -17.38 -20.62 0.07
CA HIS A 141 -18.75 -20.16 0.31
C HIS A 141 -19.31 -21.04 1.43
N GLY A 142 -19.49 -20.45 2.62
CA GLY A 142 -20.26 -21.11 3.67
C GLY A 142 -21.66 -21.44 3.14
N PRO A 143 -22.29 -22.52 3.64
CA PRO A 143 -23.61 -22.94 3.22
C PRO A 143 -24.66 -21.84 3.35
#